data_AF-A6EW95-F1
#
_entry.id   AF-A6EW95-F1
#
_cell.length_a   1.000
_cell.length_b   1.000
_cell.length_c   1.000
_cell.angle_alpha   90.00
_cell.angle_beta   90.00
_cell.angle_gamma   90.00
#
_symmetry.space_group_name_H-M   'P 1'
#
loop_
_entity.id
_entity.type
_entity.pdbx_description
1 polymer ?
#
loop_
_entity_poly.entity_id
_entity_poly.type
_entity_poly.pdbx_seq_one_letter_code
_entity_poly.pdbx_strand_id
1 'polypeptide(L)'
;MSIPTLQKLMVGKVAEALGPDLREQVAFVGGCTTSFLLTDEFVLEKVRHTEDVDLIVHVMGYPGFHTLQQVGRPALEPRHRRLAHVD
;
A
#
# COMPACT_ATOMS: atom_id res chain seq x y z
N MET A 1 12.25 -9.21 -11.52
CA MET A 1 10.95 -8.56 -11.78
C MET A 1 11.21 -7.05 -11.89
N SER A 2 10.65 -6.35 -12.88
CA SER A 2 10.88 -4.90 -13.04
C SER A 2 10.14 -4.11 -11.94
N ILE A 3 10.57 -2.87 -11.66
CA ILE A 3 9.90 -2.00 -10.68
C ILE A 3 8.40 -1.83 -11.01
N PRO A 4 7.99 -1.54 -12.26
CA PRO A 4 6.57 -1.47 -12.59
C PRO A 4 5.80 -2.74 -12.29
N THR A 5 6.38 -3.92 -12.57
CA THR A 5 5.71 -5.20 -12.29
C THR A 5 5.59 -5.44 -10.78
N LEU A 6 6.63 -5.14 -10.01
CA LEU A 6 6.60 -5.26 -8.55
C LEU A 6 5.56 -4.32 -7.93
N GLN A 7 5.54 -3.05 -8.37
CA GLN A 7 4.57 -2.06 -7.90
C GLN A 7 3.13 -2.46 -8.23
N LYS A 8 2.86 -2.94 -9.46
CA LYS A 8 1.53 -3.48 -9.83
C LYS A 8 1.11 -4.64 -8.94
N LEU A 9 2.03 -5.55 -8.62
CA LEU A 9 1.75 -6.68 -7.73
C LEU A 9 1.43 -6.22 -6.31
N MET A 10 2.23 -5.30 -5.76
CA MET A 10 2.03 -4.79 -4.40
C MET A 10 0.71 -4.01 -4.27
N VAL A 11 0.50 -3.04 -5.15
CA VAL A 11 -0.75 -2.25 -5.18
C VAL A 11 -1.96 -3.14 -5.44
N GLY A 12 -1.85 -4.12 -6.35
CA GLY A 12 -2.92 -5.08 -6.62
C GLY A 12 -3.33 -5.89 -5.40
N LYS A 13 -2.37 -6.43 -4.64
CA LYS A 13 -2.66 -7.17 -3.39
C LYS A 13 -3.38 -6.33 -2.35
N VAL A 14 -2.97 -5.06 -2.19
CA VAL A 14 -3.65 -4.15 -1.26
C VAL A 14 -5.05 -3.81 -1.78
N ALA A 15 -5.20 -3.52 -3.07
CA ALA A 15 -6.50 -3.24 -3.68
C ALA A 15 -7.48 -4.42 -3.54
N GLU A 16 -7.01 -5.65 -3.65
CA GLU A 16 -7.80 -6.86 -3.39
C GLU A 16 -8.23 -6.95 -1.93
N ALA A 17 -7.30 -6.76 -0.99
CA ALA A 17 -7.57 -6.82 0.45
C ALA A 17 -8.54 -5.72 0.92
N LEU A 18 -8.55 -4.55 0.29
CA LEU A 18 -9.49 -3.46 0.60
C LEU A 18 -10.95 -3.83 0.30
N GLY A 19 -11.20 -4.79 -0.59
CA GLY A 19 -12.55 -5.08 -1.09
C GLY A 19 -13.09 -3.99 -2.03
N PRO A 20 -14.25 -4.20 -2.65
CA PRO A 20 -14.80 -3.31 -3.68
C PRO A 20 -15.15 -1.91 -3.13
N ASP A 21 -15.88 -1.84 -2.02
CA ASP A 21 -16.43 -0.58 -1.51
C ASP A 21 -15.35 0.41 -1.07
N LEU A 22 -14.31 -0.09 -0.39
CA LEU A 22 -13.23 0.77 0.10
C LEU A 22 -12.26 1.14 -1.01
N ARG A 23 -12.03 0.24 -1.98
CA ARG A 23 -11.17 0.50 -3.15
C ARG A 23 -11.65 1.69 -3.96
N GLU A 24 -12.96 1.91 -4.06
CA GLU A 24 -13.53 3.08 -4.76
C GLU A 24 -13.32 4.41 -4.01
N GLN A 25 -12.95 4.35 -2.73
CA GLN A 25 -12.78 5.51 -1.86
C GLN A 25 -11.31 5.85 -1.56
N VAL A 26 -10.37 5.08 -2.11
CA VAL A 26 -8.93 5.30 -1.88
C VAL A 26 -8.22 5.83 -3.12
N ALA A 27 -7.17 6.61 -2.86
CA ALA A 27 -6.14 6.91 -3.85
C ALA A 27 -4.81 6.32 -3.37
N PHE A 28 -4.17 5.48 -4.18
CA PHE A 28 -2.79 5.06 -3.94
C PHE A 28 -1.85 6.21 -4.27
N VAL A 29 -0.86 6.44 -3.41
CA VAL A 29 0.07 7.58 -3.53
C VAL A 29 1.50 7.15 -3.22
N GLY A 30 2.45 8.07 -3.30
CA GLY A 30 3.83 7.80 -2.90
C GLY A 30 4.58 6.92 -3.89
N GLY A 31 5.70 6.35 -3.41
CA GLY A 31 6.67 5.64 -4.23
C GLY A 31 6.10 4.42 -4.95
N CYS A 32 5.07 3.78 -4.38
CA CYS A 32 4.44 2.58 -4.92
C CYS A 32 3.64 2.84 -6.21
N THR A 33 3.39 4.11 -6.55
CA THR A 33 2.66 4.52 -7.77
C THR A 33 3.52 5.21 -8.82
N THR A 34 4.74 5.65 -8.45
CA THR A 34 5.59 6.48 -9.30
C THR A 34 5.81 5.89 -10.69
N SER A 35 6.05 4.58 -10.81
CA SER A 35 6.31 3.96 -12.11
C SER A 35 5.08 3.89 -13.03
N PHE A 36 3.87 4.01 -12.49
CA PHE A 36 2.63 3.99 -13.29
C PHE A 36 2.45 5.27 -14.11
N LEU A 37 3.10 6.34 -13.68
CA LEU A 37 3.00 7.67 -14.28
C LEU A 37 4.17 7.99 -15.21
N LEU A 38 5.12 7.06 -15.36
CA LEU A 38 6.31 7.22 -16.17
C LEU A 38 6.20 6.36 -17.42
N THR A 39 6.47 6.96 -18.58
CA THR A 39 6.47 6.28 -19.88
C THR A 39 7.86 6.16 -20.50
N ASP A 40 8.84 6.90 -19.96
CA ASP A 40 10.24 6.86 -20.39
C ASP A 40 11.00 5.75 -19.67
N GLU A 41 11.56 4.82 -20.45
CA GLU A 41 12.27 3.64 -19.94
C GLU A 41 13.57 4.01 -19.19
N PHE A 42 14.29 5.04 -19.63
CA PHE A 42 15.49 5.52 -18.95
C PHE A 42 15.18 6.16 -17.60
N VAL A 43 14.03 6.83 -17.49
CA VAL A 43 13.56 7.38 -16.20
C VAL A 43 13.08 6.28 -15.27
N LEU A 44 12.43 5.23 -15.80
CA LEU A 44 11.97 4.08 -15.03
C LEU A 44 13.11 3.35 -14.31
N GLU A 45 14.30 3.25 -14.93
CA GLU A 45 15.49 2.66 -14.31
C GLU A 45 15.98 3.42 -13.07
N LYS A 46 15.63 4.71 -12.94
CA LYS A 46 16.03 5.56 -11.82
C LYS A 46 15.00 5.60 -10.69
N VAL A 47 13.85 4.96 -10.85
CA VAL A 47 12.83 4.90 -9.80
C VAL A 47 13.40 4.16 -8.59
N ARG A 48 13.29 4.74 -7.41
CA ARG A 48 13.73 4.09 -6.17
C ARG A 48 12.74 3.00 -5.77
N HIS A 49 13.27 1.91 -5.23
CA HIS A 49 12.45 0.85 -4.64
C HIS A 49 11.74 1.33 -3.36
N THR A 50 10.54 0.80 -3.14
CA THR A 50 9.79 0.93 -1.89
C THR A 50 9.19 -0.44 -1.56
N GLU A 51 9.04 -0.76 -0.28
CA GLU A 51 8.56 -2.07 0.19
C GLU A 51 7.12 -2.02 0.73
N ASP A 52 6.54 -0.83 0.81
CA ASP A 52 5.22 -0.50 1.33
C ASP A 52 4.30 0.09 0.25
N VAL A 53 3.02 0.23 0.60
CA VAL A 53 1.97 0.82 -0.24
C VAL A 53 1.29 1.92 0.56
N ASP A 54 1.41 3.16 0.09
CA ASP A 54 0.73 4.30 0.68
C ASP A 54 -0.63 4.53 0.01
N LEU A 55 -1.63 4.89 0.81
CA LEU A 55 -2.94 5.30 0.32
C LEU A 55 -3.50 6.46 1.14
N ILE A 56 -4.38 7.24 0.50
CA ILE A 56 -5.22 8.24 1.15
C ILE A 56 -6.67 7.79 1.00
N VAL A 57 -7.44 7.93 2.07
CA VAL A 57 -8.86 7.57 2.12
C VAL A 57 -9.61 8.59 2.95
N HIS A 58 -10.83 8.91 2.54
CA HIS A 58 -11.73 9.74 3.34
C HIS A 58 -12.50 8.88 4.34
N VAL A 59 -12.45 9.23 5.63
CA VAL A 59 -13.20 8.54 6.68
C VAL A 59 -14.03 9.51 7.49
N MET A 60 -15.26 9.12 7.82
CA MET A 60 -16.18 9.91 8.63
C MET A 60 -16.23 9.38 10.06
N GLY A 61 -15.68 10.15 10.98
CA GLY A 61 -15.68 9.84 12.41
C GLY A 61 -14.94 8.54 12.78
N TYR A 62 -15.07 8.17 14.05
CA TYR A 62 -14.42 6.97 14.60
C TYR A 62 -14.89 5.63 13.99
N PRO A 63 -16.19 5.43 13.66
CA PRO A 63 -16.63 4.17 13.07
C PRO A 63 -15.94 3.88 11.73
N GLY A 64 -15.85 4.87 10.84
CA GLY A 64 -15.18 4.72 9.55
C GLY A 64 -13.68 4.43 9.68
N PHE A 65 -13.01 5.09 10.63
CA PHE A 65 -11.62 4.79 10.93
C PHE A 65 -11.41 3.37 11.46
N HIS A 66 -12.30 2.87 12.31
CA HIS A 66 -12.19 1.50 12.85
C HIS A 66 -12.43 0.44 11.76
N THR A 67 -13.39 0.67 10.84
CA THR A 67 -13.58 -0.19 9.67
C THR A 67 -12.31 -0.24 8.82
N LEU A 68 -11.69 0.90 8.53
CA LEU A 68 -10.43 0.97 7.80
C LEU A 68 -9.32 0.17 8.51
N GLN A 69 -9.18 0.33 9.83
CA GLN A 69 -8.19 -0.42 10.61
C GLN A 69 -8.41 -1.93 10.58
N GLN A 70 -9.65 -2.41 10.58
CA GLN A 70 -9.96 -3.83 10.49
C GLN A 70 -9.58 -4.41 9.13
N VAL A 71 -9.90 -3.70 8.04
CA VAL A 71 -9.53 -4.10 6.68
C VAL A 71 -8.02 -4.05 6.47
N GLY A 72 -7.34 -3.03 7.02
CA GLY A 72 -5.90 -2.91 6.94
C GLY A 72 -5.13 -3.91 7.81
N ARG A 73 -5.74 -4.46 8.88
CA ARG A 73 -5.03 -5.29 9.86
C ARG A 73 -4.29 -6.52 9.30
N PRO A 74 -4.86 -7.30 8.35
CA PRO A 74 -4.13 -8.41 7.72
C PRO A 74 -2.96 -7.95 6.82
N ALA A 75 -3.01 -6.72 6.30
CA ALA A 75 -1.97 -6.12 5.45
C ALA A 75 -0.95 -5.26 6.23
N LEU A 76 -1.32 -4.80 7.43
CA LEU A 76 -0.57 -3.91 8.32
C LEU A 76 -0.03 -4.65 9.56
N GLU A 77 -0.12 -5.98 9.62
CA GLU A 77 0.50 -6.73 10.70
C GLU A 77 2.03 -6.50 10.68
N PRO A 78 2.66 -6.17 11.82
CA PRO A 78 4.08 -5.89 11.86
C PRO A 78 4.87 -7.17 11.56
N ARG A 79 5.68 -7.17 10.49
CA ARG A 79 6.73 -8.18 10.28
C ARG A 79 7.87 -8.08 11.31
N HIS A 80 7.79 -7.18 12.28
CA HIS A 80 8.77 -7.00 13.35
C HIS A 80 8.10 -7.00 14.73
N ARG A 81 7.67 -8.19 15.18
CA ARG A 81 7.64 -8.50 16.62
C ARG A 81 8.73 -9.55 16.89
N ARG A 82 9.98 -9.11 16.97
CA ARG A 82 11.00 -9.77 17.79
C ARG A 82 11.41 -8.80 18.88
N LEU A 83 11.45 -9.34 20.11
CA LEU A 83 11.86 -8.73 21.37
C LEU A 83 10.78 -7.94 22.11
N ALA A 84 9.77 -8.67 22.60
CA ALA A 84 9.24 -8.42 23.93
C ALA A 84 9.52 -9.69 24.76
N HIS A 85 10.11 -9.50 25.94
CA HIS A 85 10.65 -10.44 26.93
C HIS A 85 12.04 -11.03 26.70
N VAL A 86 13.04 -10.38 27.32
CA VAL A 86 13.87 -10.99 28.37
C VAL A 86 13.88 -9.99 29.54
N ASP A 87 13.91 -10.53 30.76
CA ASP A 87 13.69 -9.92 32.08
C ASP A 87 14.29 -8.52 32.34
#